data_AF-A0A8S8XJK6-F1
#
_entry.id   AF-A0A8S8XJK6-F1
#
_cell.length_a   1.000
_cell.length_b   1.000
_cell.length_c   1.000
_cell.angle_alpha   90.00
_cell.angle_beta   90.00
_cell.angle_gamma   90.00
#
_symmetry.space_group_name_H-M   'P 1'
#
loop_
_entity.id
_entity.type
_entity.pdbx_description
1 polymer ?
#
loop_
_entity_poly.entity_id
_entity_poly.type
_entity_poly.pdbx_seq_one_letter_code
_entity_poly.pdbx_strand_id
1 'polypeptide(L)'
;MKEYSSLIRSGDDEESAQSSGEDAISSLIAVSMSLIVILASSITIIYLWKGQDGFVIERPSSALLSWQMEYMELIGANNESLAELNGEGVVVCVVDSGVDLGHPDLRGVELRGWRDSINGIEEPYDDEGHGTAMTGIIVSDGGLDGVAKGVDLLVAKAIDDEGQGTDGTVSDSVDWCVQQGADIIF
;
A
#
# COMPACT_ATOMS: atom_id res chain seq x y z
N MET A 1 0.42 -38.27 73.30
CA MET A 1 -0.66 -37.83 72.39
C MET A 1 -0.49 -36.41 71.83
N LYS A 2 0.51 -35.61 72.24
CA LYS A 2 0.71 -34.23 71.71
C LYS A 2 1.72 -34.12 70.55
N GLU A 3 2.69 -35.02 70.41
CA GLU A 3 3.68 -34.97 69.31
C GLU A 3 3.17 -35.47 67.96
N TYR A 4 2.18 -36.38 67.94
CA TYR A 4 1.61 -36.87 66.68
C TYR A 4 0.81 -35.77 65.97
N SER A 5 0.19 -34.86 66.71
CA SER A 5 -0.64 -33.78 66.17
C SER A 5 0.15 -32.64 65.52
N SER A 6 1.42 -32.43 65.91
CA SER A 6 2.26 -31.36 65.34
C SER A 6 2.94 -31.78 64.04
N LEU A 7 3.23 -33.07 63.86
CA LEU A 7 3.81 -33.61 62.63
C LEU A 7 2.80 -33.66 61.47
N ILE A 8 1.53 -33.98 61.75
CA ILE A 8 0.46 -33.93 60.74
C ILE A 8 0.23 -32.50 60.27
N ARG A 9 0.18 -31.53 61.20
CA ARG A 9 -0.02 -30.12 60.85
C ARG A 9 1.14 -29.53 60.02
N SER A 10 2.38 -29.93 60.28
CA SER A 10 3.55 -29.52 59.48
C SER A 10 3.54 -30.10 58.06
N GLY A 11 3.06 -31.35 57.91
CA GLY A 11 2.90 -31.98 56.60
C GLY A 11 1.78 -31.35 55.78
N ASP A 12 0.63 -31.05 56.42
CA ASP A 12 -0.50 -30.38 55.77
C ASP A 12 -0.15 -28.93 55.33
N ASP A 13 0.65 -28.21 56.14
CA ASP A 13 1.12 -26.85 55.82
C ASP A 13 2.15 -26.85 54.67
N GLU A 14 3.05 -27.86 54.58
CA GLU A 14 3.99 -28.01 53.46
C GLU A 14 3.29 -28.50 52.18
N GLU A 15 2.36 -29.45 52.29
CA GLU A 15 1.59 -29.99 51.17
C GLU A 15 0.61 -28.95 50.60
N SER A 16 0.02 -28.11 51.46
CA SER A 16 -0.83 -26.99 51.01
C SER A 16 -0.02 -25.84 50.38
N ALA A 17 1.18 -25.54 50.88
CA ALA A 17 2.07 -24.55 50.25
C ALA A 17 2.61 -25.04 48.90
N GLN A 18 2.93 -26.34 48.79
CA GLN A 18 3.37 -26.98 47.56
C GLN A 18 2.23 -27.04 46.52
N SER A 19 1.03 -27.46 46.92
CA SER A 19 -0.18 -27.42 46.09
C SER A 19 -0.51 -26.02 45.60
N SER A 20 -0.42 -25.01 46.47
CA SER A 20 -0.69 -23.61 46.10
C SER A 20 0.32 -23.05 45.09
N GLY A 21 1.58 -23.46 45.17
CA GLY A 21 2.62 -23.10 44.21
C GLY A 21 2.45 -23.76 42.85
N GLU A 22 2.08 -25.04 42.83
CA GLU A 22 1.77 -25.79 41.60
C GLU A 22 0.54 -25.23 40.88
N ASP A 23 -0.50 -24.85 41.63
CA ASP A 23 -1.71 -24.22 41.10
C ASP A 23 -1.45 -22.83 40.48
N ALA A 24 -0.55 -22.05 41.10
CA ALA A 24 -0.14 -20.73 40.57
C ALA A 24 0.66 -20.85 39.27
N ILE A 25 1.57 -21.82 39.19
CA ILE A 25 2.37 -22.09 37.98
C ILE A 25 1.48 -22.62 36.85
N SER A 26 0.57 -23.56 37.16
CA SER A 26 -0.42 -24.09 36.21
C SER A 26 -1.32 -22.98 35.65
N SER A 27 -1.80 -22.08 36.51
CA SER A 27 -2.59 -20.91 36.11
C SER A 27 -1.81 -19.95 35.22
N LEU A 28 -0.54 -19.68 35.52
CA LEU A 28 0.32 -18.82 34.72
C LEU A 28 0.57 -19.41 33.32
N ILE A 29 0.85 -20.71 33.25
CA ILE A 29 1.05 -21.43 31.98
C ILE A 29 -0.24 -21.39 31.16
N ALA A 30 -1.40 -21.66 31.77
CA ALA A 30 -2.69 -21.62 31.09
C ALA A 30 -3.03 -20.23 30.51
N VAL A 31 -2.75 -19.16 31.27
CA VAL A 31 -2.93 -17.77 30.80
C VAL A 31 -1.98 -17.46 29.65
N SER A 32 -0.71 -17.86 29.77
CA SER A 32 0.30 -17.62 28.72
C SER A 32 -0.03 -18.36 27.41
N MET A 33 -0.46 -19.63 27.48
CA MET A 33 -0.88 -20.38 26.30
C MET A 33 -2.12 -19.78 25.66
N SER A 34 -3.08 -19.32 26.48
CA SER A 34 -4.28 -18.64 25.98
C SER A 34 -3.93 -17.35 25.24
N LEU A 35 -3.00 -16.55 25.76
CA LEU A 35 -2.51 -15.34 25.07
C LEU A 35 -1.82 -15.66 23.74
N ILE A 36 -1.01 -16.73 23.68
CA ILE A 36 -0.34 -17.15 22.44
C ILE A 36 -1.37 -17.62 21.41
N VAL A 37 -2.39 -18.37 21.81
CA VAL A 37 -3.47 -18.83 20.92
C VAL A 37 -4.31 -17.64 20.43
N ILE A 38 -4.60 -16.66 21.29
CA ILE A 38 -5.27 -15.42 20.89
C ILE A 38 -4.41 -14.64 19.90
N LEU A 39 -3.11 -14.49 20.15
CA LEU A 39 -2.22 -13.74 19.26
C LEU A 39 -2.08 -14.45 17.90
N ALA A 40 -1.90 -15.77 17.88
CA ALA A 40 -1.78 -16.57 16.67
C ALA A 40 -3.07 -16.58 15.85
N SER A 41 -4.23 -16.70 16.51
CA SER A 41 -5.53 -16.61 15.85
C SER A 41 -5.80 -15.20 15.31
N SER A 42 -5.42 -14.15 16.05
CA SER A 42 -5.50 -12.76 15.59
C SER A 42 -4.65 -12.52 14.34
N ILE A 43 -3.41 -13.02 14.32
CA ILE A 43 -2.53 -12.96 13.14
C ILE A 43 -3.14 -13.72 11.97
N THR A 44 -3.69 -14.93 12.21
CA THR A 44 -4.33 -15.73 11.16
C THR A 44 -5.57 -15.04 10.59
N ILE A 45 -6.39 -14.42 11.44
CA ILE A 45 -7.55 -13.62 11.04
C ILE A 45 -7.09 -12.43 10.19
N ILE A 46 -6.03 -11.72 10.58
CA ILE A 46 -5.45 -10.64 9.78
C ILE A 46 -4.98 -11.16 8.41
N TYR A 47 -4.35 -12.34 8.34
CA TYR A 47 -3.94 -12.95 7.06
C TYR A 47 -5.12 -13.41 6.20
N LEU A 48 -6.23 -13.86 6.80
CA LEU A 48 -7.45 -14.22 6.07
C LEU A 48 -8.20 -12.97 5.60
N TRP A 49 -8.26 -11.91 6.42
CA TRP A 49 -8.84 -10.61 6.06
C TRP A 49 -8.05 -9.88 4.98
N LYS A 50 -6.73 -10.06 4.89
CA LYS A 50 -5.90 -9.57 3.76
C LYS A 50 -6.46 -9.95 2.39
N GLY A 51 -7.19 -11.06 2.29
CA GLY A 51 -7.75 -11.55 1.02
C GLY A 51 -9.16 -11.03 0.70
N GLN A 52 -9.85 -10.37 1.63
CA GLN A 52 -11.27 -10.04 1.49
C GLN A 52 -11.55 -8.54 1.37
N ASP A 53 -10.81 -7.71 2.10
CA ASP A 53 -10.88 -6.24 1.99
C ASP A 53 -9.44 -5.74 2.03
N GLY A 54 -8.99 -4.99 1.01
CA GLY A 54 -7.60 -4.54 0.81
C GLY A 54 -7.00 -3.73 1.97
N PHE A 55 -6.66 -4.41 3.07
CA PHE A 55 -6.06 -3.81 4.24
C PHE A 55 -4.59 -3.50 3.96
N VAL A 56 -4.31 -2.26 3.55
CA VAL A 56 -2.96 -1.75 3.32
C VAL A 56 -2.30 -1.47 4.68
N ILE A 57 -1.34 -2.32 5.06
CA ILE A 57 -0.54 -2.17 6.29
C ILE A 57 0.47 -1.02 6.14
N GLU A 58 0.96 -0.78 4.92
CA GLU A 58 1.85 0.33 4.58
C GLU A 58 1.03 1.55 4.15
N ARG A 59 0.64 2.39 5.12
CA ARG A 59 0.01 3.67 4.79
C ARG A 59 1.09 4.71 4.49
N PRO A 60 0.84 5.67 3.57
CA PRO A 60 1.71 6.82 3.42
C PRO A 60 1.87 7.55 4.75
N SER A 61 2.99 8.26 4.90
CA SER A 61 3.22 9.08 6.09
C SER A 61 2.12 10.14 6.25
N SER A 62 1.87 10.56 7.49
CA SER A 62 0.90 11.64 7.75
C SER A 62 1.25 12.94 7.03
N ALA A 63 2.55 13.19 6.80
CA ALA A 63 3.01 14.32 6.01
C ALA A 63 2.55 14.20 4.55
N LEU A 64 2.72 13.03 3.91
CA LEU A 64 2.27 12.82 2.53
C LEU A 64 0.75 12.96 2.39
N LEU A 65 -0.02 12.39 3.32
CA LEU A 65 -1.47 12.55 3.33
C LEU A 65 -1.88 14.02 3.51
N SER A 66 -1.16 14.77 4.35
CA SER A 66 -1.42 16.21 4.52
C SER A 66 -1.15 16.99 3.24
N TRP A 67 -0.09 16.64 2.50
CA TRP A 67 0.23 17.28 1.23
C TRP A 67 -0.80 16.96 0.14
N GLN A 68 -1.28 15.72 0.06
CA GLN A 68 -2.38 15.38 -0.85
C GLN A 68 -3.61 16.21 -0.54
N MET A 69 -4.03 16.28 0.74
CA MET A 69 -5.21 17.06 1.12
C MET A 69 -5.05 18.55 0.77
N GLU A 70 -3.89 19.14 1.06
CA GLU A 70 -3.60 20.54 0.73
C GLU A 70 -3.59 20.78 -0.79
N TYR A 71 -3.01 19.85 -1.56
CA TYR A 71 -3.00 19.91 -3.01
C TYR A 71 -4.42 19.81 -3.60
N MET A 72 -5.22 18.85 -3.15
CA MET A 72 -6.59 18.65 -3.62
C MET A 72 -7.49 19.85 -3.32
N GLU A 73 -7.31 20.49 -2.16
CA GLU A 73 -7.98 21.76 -1.84
C GLU A 73 -7.52 22.89 -2.78
N LEU A 74 -6.20 23.01 -3.01
CA LEU A 74 -5.63 24.05 -3.86
C LEU A 74 -6.15 24.00 -5.31
N ILE A 75 -6.28 22.79 -5.87
CA ILE A 75 -6.81 22.58 -7.23
C ILE A 75 -8.34 22.47 -7.26
N GLY A 76 -9.00 22.48 -6.09
CA GLY A 76 -10.44 22.34 -5.95
C GLY A 76 -10.99 20.95 -6.33
N ALA A 77 -10.13 19.93 -6.42
CA ALA A 77 -10.51 18.56 -6.77
C ALA A 77 -11.31 17.87 -5.65
N ASN A 78 -11.27 18.41 -4.42
CA ASN A 78 -12.10 17.96 -3.31
C ASN A 78 -13.52 18.57 -3.30
N ASN A 79 -13.88 19.37 -4.30
CA ASN A 79 -15.21 19.95 -4.40
C ASN A 79 -16.28 18.87 -4.66
N GLU A 80 -17.36 18.88 -3.87
CA GLU A 80 -18.48 17.93 -4.03
C GLU A 80 -19.07 17.92 -5.45
N SER A 81 -19.03 19.05 -6.17
CA SER A 81 -19.52 19.10 -7.56
C SER A 81 -18.68 18.28 -8.54
N LEU A 82 -17.47 17.88 -8.15
CA LEU A 82 -16.56 17.04 -8.95
C LEU A 82 -16.52 15.60 -8.46
N ALA A 83 -17.20 15.27 -7.35
CA ALA A 83 -17.09 13.96 -6.70
C ALA A 83 -17.54 12.78 -7.59
N GLU A 84 -18.39 13.05 -8.59
CA GLU A 84 -18.85 12.04 -9.56
C GLU A 84 -18.02 12.05 -10.86
N LEU A 85 -17.02 12.92 -10.98
CA LEU A 85 -16.15 13.01 -12.15
C LEU A 85 -14.82 12.30 -11.86
N ASN A 86 -14.45 11.34 -12.70
CA ASN A 86 -13.22 10.57 -12.58
C ASN A 86 -12.34 10.64 -13.84
N GLY A 87 -12.74 11.37 -14.87
CA GLY A 87 -12.03 11.47 -16.15
C GLY A 87 -12.41 10.43 -17.20
N GLU A 88 -13.48 9.65 -17.00
CA GLU A 88 -13.95 8.68 -17.99
C GLU A 88 -14.16 9.32 -19.39
N GLY A 89 -13.61 8.67 -20.41
CA GLY A 89 -13.66 9.13 -21.79
C GLY A 89 -12.59 10.15 -22.17
N VAL A 90 -11.69 10.53 -21.26
CA VAL A 90 -10.51 11.36 -21.53
C VAL A 90 -9.27 10.48 -21.65
N VAL A 91 -8.46 10.72 -22.68
CA VAL A 91 -7.18 10.04 -22.88
C VAL A 91 -6.04 10.94 -22.39
N VAL A 92 -5.25 10.45 -21.43
CA VAL A 92 -4.09 11.18 -20.89
C VAL A 92 -2.82 10.44 -21.28
N CYS A 93 -1.84 11.16 -21.83
CA CYS A 93 -0.51 10.63 -22.13
C CYS A 93 0.56 11.24 -21.23
N VAL A 94 1.28 10.39 -20.51
CA VAL A 94 2.42 10.78 -19.66
C VAL A 94 3.71 10.59 -20.46
N VAL A 95 4.44 11.68 -20.72
CA VAL A 95 5.74 11.66 -21.41
C VAL A 95 6.87 11.89 -20.41
N ASP A 96 7.40 10.81 -19.82
CA ASP A 96 8.27 10.89 -18.64
C ASP A 96 9.31 9.75 -18.59
N SER A 97 9.79 9.34 -17.41
CA SER A 97 10.71 8.23 -17.21
C SER A 97 10.07 6.84 -17.25
N GLY A 98 8.75 6.77 -17.46
CA GLY A 98 8.01 5.52 -17.60
C GLY A 98 6.97 5.34 -16.51
N VAL A 99 6.62 4.09 -16.20
CA VAL A 99 5.71 3.76 -15.09
C VAL A 99 6.00 2.38 -14.51
N ASP A 100 6.08 2.27 -13.19
CA ASP A 100 6.09 1.00 -12.47
C ASP A 100 4.66 0.57 -12.09
N LEU A 101 4.07 -0.28 -12.93
CA LEU A 101 2.75 -0.90 -12.67
C LEU A 101 2.79 -1.97 -11.56
N GLY A 102 3.98 -2.32 -11.06
CA GLY A 102 4.14 -3.17 -9.87
C GLY A 102 3.86 -2.43 -8.56
N HIS A 103 3.86 -1.09 -8.58
CA HIS A 103 3.60 -0.25 -7.41
C HIS A 103 2.21 -0.55 -6.80
N PRO A 104 2.09 -0.73 -5.47
CA PRO A 104 0.82 -1.10 -4.83
C PRO A 104 -0.38 -0.21 -5.18
N ASP A 105 -0.16 1.10 -5.28
CA ASP A 105 -1.21 2.08 -5.60
C ASP A 105 -1.51 2.20 -7.10
N LEU A 106 -0.76 1.52 -7.97
CA LEU A 106 -1.03 1.45 -9.41
C LEU A 106 -1.51 0.06 -9.84
N ARG A 107 -1.78 -0.83 -8.88
CA ARG A 107 -2.27 -2.18 -9.18
C ARG A 107 -3.65 -2.12 -9.81
N GLY A 108 -3.78 -2.75 -10.97
CA GLY A 108 -5.03 -2.77 -11.72
C GLY A 108 -5.20 -1.60 -12.68
N VAL A 109 -4.26 -0.65 -12.70
CA VAL A 109 -4.17 0.33 -13.80
C VAL A 109 -3.75 -0.42 -15.06
N GLU A 110 -4.56 -0.30 -16.11
CA GLU A 110 -4.26 -0.83 -17.43
C GLU A 110 -3.87 0.32 -18.36
N LEU A 111 -2.75 0.17 -19.06
CA LEU A 111 -2.36 1.16 -20.06
C LEU A 111 -3.12 0.91 -21.35
N ARG A 112 -3.73 1.98 -21.88
CA ARG A 112 -4.24 2.02 -23.26
C ARG A 112 -3.11 1.82 -24.28
N GLY A 113 -1.89 2.22 -23.91
CA GLY A 113 -0.71 2.11 -24.77
C GLY A 113 0.57 2.47 -24.04
N TRP A 114 1.66 1.86 -24.48
CA TRP A 114 3.01 2.05 -23.97
C TRP A 114 3.97 2.30 -25.12
N ARG A 115 4.91 3.22 -24.93
CA ARG A 115 6.05 3.40 -25.83
C ARG A 115 7.30 3.73 -25.04
N ASP A 116 8.38 3.01 -25.33
CA ASP A 116 9.70 3.35 -24.83
C ASP A 116 10.55 3.95 -25.96
N SER A 117 10.83 5.24 -25.89
CA SER A 117 11.67 5.97 -26.83
C SER A 117 13.15 6.00 -26.40
N ILE A 118 13.50 5.43 -25.23
CA ILE A 118 14.86 5.35 -24.70
C ILE A 118 15.49 4.01 -25.07
N ASN A 119 14.92 2.89 -24.59
CA ASN A 119 15.48 1.55 -24.77
C ASN A 119 14.67 0.68 -25.74
N GLY A 120 13.46 1.11 -26.12
CA GLY A 120 12.58 0.34 -27.00
C GLY A 120 12.04 -0.95 -26.38
N ILE A 121 11.94 -1.02 -25.06
CA ILE A 121 11.39 -2.17 -24.34
C ILE A 121 9.86 -2.15 -24.45
N GLU A 122 9.26 -3.30 -24.76
CA GLU A 122 7.82 -3.42 -25.00
C GLU A 122 7.00 -3.51 -23.70
N GLU A 123 7.61 -3.95 -22.61
CA GLU A 123 7.00 -3.99 -21.29
C GLU A 123 7.18 -2.65 -20.53
N PRO A 124 6.13 -2.14 -19.86
CA PRO A 124 6.24 -0.94 -19.03
C PRO A 124 7.19 -1.12 -17.84
N TYR A 125 8.01 -0.10 -17.61
CA TYR A 125 8.90 0.00 -16.46
C TYR A 125 9.19 1.48 -16.17
N ASP A 126 9.74 1.72 -14.98
CA ASP A 126 10.33 3.00 -14.60
C ASP A 126 11.57 2.72 -13.76
N ASP A 127 12.71 3.22 -14.22
CA ASP A 127 14.02 3.06 -13.60
C ASP A 127 14.55 4.35 -12.97
N GLU A 128 13.77 5.44 -13.00
CA GLU A 128 14.08 6.71 -12.34
C GLU A 128 13.08 7.01 -11.22
N GLY A 129 11.77 6.87 -11.49
CA GLY A 129 10.67 6.97 -10.52
C GLY A 129 9.76 8.19 -10.67
N HIS A 130 10.20 9.25 -11.36
CA HIS A 130 9.43 10.47 -11.59
C HIS A 130 8.14 10.19 -12.36
N GLY A 131 8.21 9.42 -13.46
CA GLY A 131 7.06 9.03 -14.26
C GLY A 131 6.02 8.22 -13.49
N THR A 132 6.45 7.35 -12.58
CA THR A 132 5.57 6.62 -11.66
C THR A 132 4.88 7.57 -10.68
N ALA A 133 5.62 8.52 -10.08
CA ALA A 133 5.05 9.51 -9.19
C ALA A 133 4.02 10.40 -9.90
N MET A 134 4.35 10.80 -11.12
CA MET A 134 3.53 11.61 -12.01
C MET A 134 2.24 10.88 -12.41
N THR A 135 2.35 9.62 -12.81
CA THR A 135 1.21 8.74 -13.07
C THR A 135 0.35 8.57 -11.81
N GLY A 136 0.98 8.45 -10.64
CA GLY A 136 0.29 8.33 -9.36
C GLY A 136 -0.64 9.51 -9.05
N ILE A 137 -0.19 10.75 -9.30
CA ILE A 137 -1.03 11.96 -9.13
C ILE A 137 -2.32 11.86 -9.95
N ILE A 138 -2.28 11.18 -11.10
CA ILE A 138 -3.43 11.06 -12.00
C ILE A 138 -4.33 9.90 -11.59
N VAL A 139 -3.80 8.69 -11.44
CA VAL A 139 -4.61 7.46 -11.40
C VAL A 139 -4.41 6.56 -10.18
N SER A 140 -3.61 6.95 -9.19
CA SER A 140 -3.35 6.05 -8.05
C SER A 140 -4.63 5.70 -7.29
N ASP A 141 -4.77 4.44 -6.89
CA ASP A 141 -5.91 3.93 -6.12
C ASP A 141 -5.41 3.07 -4.96
N GLY A 142 -4.98 3.70 -3.88
CA GLY A 142 -4.42 2.99 -2.74
C GLY A 142 -4.12 3.89 -1.54
N GLY A 143 -2.85 3.94 -1.14
CA GLY A 143 -2.38 4.83 -0.09
C GLY A 143 -2.61 6.30 -0.40
N LEU A 144 -2.34 6.70 -1.65
CA LEU A 144 -2.69 8.01 -2.21
C LEU A 144 -3.80 7.88 -3.26
N ASP A 145 -4.56 8.95 -3.45
CA ASP A 145 -5.64 9.02 -4.42
C ASP A 145 -5.29 9.94 -5.58
N GLY A 146 -5.28 9.38 -6.78
CA GLY A 146 -5.16 10.12 -8.02
C GLY A 146 -6.40 10.96 -8.32
N VAL A 147 -6.19 12.05 -9.05
CA VAL A 147 -7.24 13.04 -9.36
C VAL A 147 -8.29 12.50 -10.35
N ALA A 148 -7.90 11.63 -11.28
CA ALA A 148 -8.72 11.22 -12.42
C ALA A 148 -8.51 9.72 -12.75
N LYS A 149 -8.97 8.84 -11.86
CA LYS A 149 -8.76 7.38 -11.95
C LYS A 149 -9.47 6.69 -13.13
N GLY A 150 -10.41 7.36 -13.80
CA GLY A 150 -11.19 6.83 -14.92
C GLY A 150 -10.64 7.15 -16.31
N VAL A 151 -9.49 7.86 -16.39
CA VAL A 151 -8.88 8.19 -17.69
C VAL A 151 -8.32 6.95 -18.38
N ASP A 152 -8.30 7.01 -19.71
CA ASP A 152 -7.51 6.10 -20.52
C ASP A 152 -6.04 6.54 -20.49
N LEU A 153 -5.17 5.74 -19.89
CA LEU A 153 -3.78 6.12 -19.66
C LEU A 153 -2.84 5.59 -20.77
N LEU A 154 -2.15 6.51 -21.43
CA LEU A 154 -1.00 6.25 -22.29
C LEU A 154 0.27 6.64 -21.54
N VAL A 155 1.36 5.89 -21.71
CA VAL A 155 2.67 6.26 -21.17
C VAL A 155 3.73 6.14 -22.25
N ALA A 156 4.50 7.20 -22.44
CA ALA A 156 5.64 7.25 -23.33
C ALA A 156 6.91 7.57 -22.52
N LYS A 157 7.80 6.59 -22.35
CA LYS A 157 9.11 6.83 -21.73
C LYS A 157 9.99 7.61 -22.71
N ALA A 158 10.31 8.84 -22.34
CA ALA A 158 11.16 9.77 -23.09
C ALA A 158 12.37 10.28 -22.28
N ILE A 159 12.42 9.91 -21.00
CA ILE A 159 13.46 10.25 -20.02
C ILE A 159 14.14 8.96 -19.52
N ASP A 160 15.46 8.96 -19.40
CA ASP A 160 16.27 7.81 -18.95
C ASP A 160 16.37 7.71 -17.42
N ASP A 161 17.16 6.74 -16.93
CA ASP A 161 17.38 6.43 -15.52
C ASP A 161 18.15 7.53 -14.75
N GLU A 162 18.80 8.45 -15.46
CA GLU A 162 19.46 9.62 -14.89
C GLU A 162 18.58 10.88 -14.92
N GLY A 163 17.31 10.75 -15.35
CA GLY A 163 16.39 11.88 -15.47
C GLY A 163 16.69 12.75 -16.70
N GLN A 164 17.35 12.20 -17.73
CA GLN A 164 17.74 12.93 -18.93
C GLN A 164 16.91 12.50 -20.15
N GLY A 165 16.55 13.47 -20.98
CA GLY A 165 15.89 13.24 -22.26
C GLY A 165 16.45 14.18 -23.30
N THR A 166 16.33 13.81 -24.58
CA THR A 166 16.69 14.68 -25.69
C THR A 166 15.43 15.32 -26.28
N ASP A 167 15.57 16.49 -26.88
CA ASP A 167 14.46 17.13 -27.60
C ASP A 167 13.82 16.19 -28.64
N GLY A 168 14.64 15.34 -29.28
CA GLY A 168 14.17 14.35 -30.25
C GLY A 168 13.31 13.25 -29.61
N THR A 169 13.79 12.63 -28.52
CA THR A 169 13.05 11.56 -27.84
C THR A 169 11.74 12.06 -27.23
N VAL A 170 11.73 13.28 -26.70
CA VAL A 170 10.51 13.93 -26.20
C VAL A 170 9.55 14.26 -27.35
N SER A 171 10.03 14.88 -28.44
CA SER A 171 9.19 15.21 -29.59
C SER A 171 8.56 13.97 -30.22
N ASP A 172 9.33 12.89 -30.41
CA ASP A 172 8.82 11.64 -30.97
C ASP A 172 7.76 10.97 -30.08
N SER A 173 7.89 11.15 -28.76
CA SER A 173 6.94 10.62 -27.76
C SER A 173 5.65 11.44 -27.74
N VAL A 174 5.75 12.77 -27.84
CA VAL A 174 4.59 13.66 -28.00
C VAL A 174 3.84 13.35 -29.29
N ASP A 175 4.55 13.19 -30.41
CA ASP A 175 3.94 12.83 -31.69
C ASP A 175 3.20 11.49 -31.62
N TRP A 176 3.74 10.52 -30.87
CA TRP A 176 3.07 9.26 -30.62
C TRP A 176 1.80 9.42 -29.79
N CYS A 177 1.83 10.20 -28.70
CA CYS A 177 0.64 10.50 -27.90
C CYS A 177 -0.48 11.11 -28.74
N VAL A 178 -0.14 12.07 -29.61
CA VAL A 178 -1.09 12.68 -30.56
C VAL A 178 -1.69 11.63 -31.50
N GLN A 179 -0.86 10.73 -32.05
CA GLN A 179 -1.32 9.65 -32.92
C GLN A 179 -2.23 8.64 -32.22
N GLN A 180 -2.03 8.41 -30.92
CA GLN A 180 -2.90 7.56 -30.10
C GLN A 180 -4.21 8.26 -29.67
N GLY A 181 -4.35 9.56 -29.98
CA GLY A 181 -5.55 10.33 -29.68
C GLY A 181 -5.59 10.85 -28.24
N ALA A 182 -4.44 11.20 -27.66
CA ALA A 182 -4.40 11.85 -26.35
C ALA A 182 -5.12 13.21 -26.37
N ASP A 183 -5.99 13.44 -25.40
CA ASP A 183 -6.64 14.73 -25.15
C ASP A 183 -5.73 15.65 -24.34
N ILE A 184 -4.96 15.05 -23.42
CA ILE A 184 -4.00 15.73 -22.54
C ILE A 184 -2.65 15.03 -22.69
N ILE A 185 -1.60 15.81 -22.91
CA ILE A 185 -0.21 15.35 -22.88
C ILE A 185 0.48 16.14 -21.79
N PHE A 186 1.20 15.44 -20.93
CA PHE A 186 1.89 15.99 -19.80
C PHE A 186 3.29 15.39 -19.70
#